data_AF-A0A243PGB4-F1
#
_entry.id   AF-A0A243PGB4-F1
#
_cell.length_a   1.000
_cell.length_b   1.000
_cell.length_c   1.000
_cell.angle_alpha   90.00
_cell.angle_beta   90.00
_cell.angle_gamma   90.00
#
_symmetry.space_group_name_H-M   'P 1'
#
loop_
_entity.id
_entity.type
_entity.pdbx_description
1 polymer ?
#
loop_
_entity_poly.entity_id
_entity_poly.type
_entity_poly.pdbx_seq_one_letter_code
_entity_poly.pdbx_strand_id
1 'polypeptide(L)'
;MRRRVTVDEGILGPIVGLAVSTIAGWQLLQGFRGGIMQTPYWGFTMTGRRQDQPFRFWLLTLLLAFWMICGMALCIGVLFFPNGIAT
;
A
#
# COMPACT_ATOMS: atom_id res chain seq x y z
N MET A 1 -30.91 0.59 -12.70
CA MET A 1 -30.76 -0.26 -11.51
C MET A 1 -29.75 0.39 -10.55
N ARG A 2 -30.20 0.98 -9.43
CA ARG A 2 -29.29 1.47 -8.38
C ARG A 2 -28.74 0.27 -7.63
N ARG A 3 -27.46 -0.07 -7.83
CA ARG A 3 -26.77 -1.06 -6.99
C ARG A 3 -26.69 -0.44 -5.59
N ARG A 4 -27.40 -1.00 -4.61
CA ARG A 4 -27.21 -0.61 -3.21
C ARG A 4 -25.81 -1.07 -2.84
N VAL A 5 -24.89 -0.13 -2.71
CA VAL A 5 -23.63 -0.37 -2.00
C VAL A 5 -24.05 -0.76 -0.59
N THR A 6 -23.91 -2.03 -0.23
CA THR A 6 -24.10 -2.47 1.15
C THR A 6 -23.04 -1.75 1.98
N VAL A 7 -23.41 -1.29 3.18
CA VAL A 7 -22.55 -0.49 4.06
C VAL A 7 -21.17 -1.13 4.26
N ASP A 8 -21.09 -2.47 4.14
CA ASP A 8 -19.85 -3.25 4.15
C ASP A 8 -18.87 -2.90 3.01
N GLU A 9 -19.33 -2.73 1.76
CA GLU A 9 -18.43 -2.46 0.63
C GLU A 9 -17.85 -1.04 0.66
N GLY A 10 -18.62 -0.07 1.15
CA GLY A 10 -18.21 1.34 1.23
C GLY A 10 -17.16 1.63 2.31
N ILE A 11 -17.12 0.81 3.37
CA ILE A 11 -16.21 1.01 4.52
C ILE A 11 -14.97 0.12 4.43
N LEU A 12 -15.09 -1.08 3.85
CA LEU A 12 -13.96 -2.02 3.76
C LEU A 12 -12.83 -1.49 2.86
N GLY A 13 -13.14 -0.80 1.75
CA GLY A 13 -12.14 -0.23 0.85
C GLY A 13 -11.17 0.75 1.54
N PRO A 14 -11.66 1.80 2.22
CA PRO A 14 -10.84 2.73 3.00
C PRO A 14 -10.03 2.06 4.11
N ILE A 15 -10.64 1.12 4.85
CA ILE A 15 -9.95 0.42 5.94
C ILE A 15 -8.77 -0.40 5.39
N VAL A 16 -8.99 -1.15 4.31
CA VAL A 16 -7.94 -1.92 3.64
C VAL A 16 -6.86 -1.00 3.07
N GLY A 17 -7.24 0.10 2.43
CA GLY A 17 -6.31 1.09 1.89
C GLY A 17 -5.42 1.72 2.97
N LEU A 18 -6.01 2.08 4.12
CA LEU A 18 -5.27 2.61 5.27
C LEU A 18 -4.34 1.56 5.88
N ALA A 19 -4.81 0.33 6.05
CA ALA A 19 -4.00 -0.76 6.59
C ALA A 19 -2.78 -1.05 5.70
N VAL A 20 -3.00 -1.17 4.39
CA VAL A 20 -1.92 -1.42 3.40
C VAL A 20 -0.92 -0.26 3.39
N SER A 21 -1.41 0.99 3.37
CA SER A 21 -0.54 2.17 3.36
C SER A 21 0.30 2.29 4.62
N THR A 22 -0.30 2.01 5.78
CA THR A 22 0.38 2.08 7.08
C THR A 22 1.44 0.99 7.20
N ILE A 23 1.12 -0.24 6.78
CA ILE A 23 2.06 -1.37 6.79
C ILE A 23 3.22 -1.10 5.82
N ALA A 24 2.93 -0.64 4.60
CA ALA A 24 3.96 -0.31 3.62
C ALA A 24 4.87 0.84 4.10
N GLY A 25 4.28 1.90 4.67
CA GLY A 25 5.02 3.01 5.26
C GLY A 25 5.90 2.59 6.44
N TRP A 26 5.39 1.70 7.30
CA TRP A 26 6.19 1.12 8.38
C TRP A 26 7.38 0.31 7.86
N GLN A 27 7.16 -0.55 6.86
CA GLN A 27 8.24 -1.34 6.24
C GLN A 27 9.29 -0.45 5.57
N LEU A 28 8.87 0.63 4.90
CA LEU A 28 9.77 1.64 4.36
C LEU A 28 10.64 2.28 5.44
N LEU A 29 10.03 2.77 6.52
CA LEU A 29 10.75 3.39 7.64
C LEU A 29 11.76 2.44 8.27
N GLN A 30 11.36 1.20 8.55
CA GLN A 30 12.25 0.19 9.11
C GLN A 30 13.38 -0.16 8.15
N GLY A 31 13.07 -0.31 6.85
CA GLY A 31 14.06 -0.64 5.84
C GLY A 31 15.11 0.45 5.64
N PHE A 32 14.73 1.73 5.70
CA PHE A 32 15.67 2.84 5.67
C PHE A 32 16.52 2.94 6.93
N ARG A 33 15.95 2.68 8.11
CA ARG A 33 16.69 2.70 9.39
C ARG A 33 17.69 1.56 9.50
N GLY A 34 17.31 0.36 9.08
CA GLY A 34 18.16 -0.84 9.15
C GLY A 34 19.05 -1.07 7.93
N GLY A 35 18.86 -0.32 6.83
CA GLY A 35 19.56 -0.56 5.56
C GLY A 35 19.16 -1.85 4.85
N ILE A 36 18.10 -2.53 5.30
CA ILE A 36 17.59 -3.79 4.75
C ILE A 36 16.10 -3.63 4.48
N MET A 37 15.72 -3.59 3.21
CA MET A 37 14.31 -3.56 2.82
C MET A 37 13.78 -4.99 2.75
N GLN A 38 12.63 -5.23 3.37
CA GLN A 38 11.96 -6.53 3.35
C GLN A 38 10.50 -6.33 2.98
N THR A 39 10.00 -7.16 2.07
CA THR A 39 8.59 -7.18 1.69
C THR A 39 8.12 -8.64 1.59
N PRO A 40 7.04 -8.99 2.29
CA PRO A 40 6.42 -10.30 2.16
C PRO A 40 5.66 -10.36 0.82
N TYR A 41 5.96 -11.37 0.01
CA TYR A 41 5.30 -11.61 -1.27
C TYR A 41 4.90 -13.09 -1.38
N TRP A 42 3.61 -13.38 -1.20
CA TRP A 42 2.97 -14.67 -1.54
C TRP A 42 3.78 -15.91 -1.16
N GLY A 43 4.12 -16.05 0.13
CA GLY A 43 4.83 -17.21 0.67
C GLY A 43 6.36 -17.09 0.68
N PHE A 44 6.93 -16.02 0.12
CA PHE A 44 8.37 -15.74 0.16
C PHE A 44 8.64 -14.32 0.66
N THR A 45 9.73 -14.14 1.40
CA THR A 45 10.18 -12.81 1.83
C THR A 45 11.26 -12.33 0.88
N MET A 46 10.95 -11.30 0.09
CA MET A 46 11.96 -10.63 -0.72
C MET A 46 12.73 -9.64 0.16
N THR A 47 14.05 -9.72 0.11
CA THR A 47 14.93 -8.82 0.87
C THR A 47 15.97 -8.18 -0.04
N GLY A 48 16.29 -6.92 0.25
CA GLY A 48 17.32 -6.16 -0.45
C GLY A 48 18.15 -5.37 0.56
N ARG A 49 19.47 -5.48 0.50
CA ARG A 49 20.39 -4.70 1.35
C ARG A 49 20.92 -3.50 0.58
N ARG A 50 20.99 -2.34 1.23
CA ARG A 50 21.45 -1.09 0.60
C ARG A 50 22.90 -1.15 0.12
N GLN A 51 23.76 -1.83 0.87
CA GLN A 51 25.20 -1.94 0.57
C GLN A 51 25.49 -3.07 -0.43
N ASP A 52 24.98 -4.27 -0.17
CA ASP A 52 25.30 -5.46 -0.98
C ASP A 52 24.48 -5.54 -2.27
N GLN A 53 23.22 -5.05 -2.25
CA GLN A 53 22.24 -5.22 -3.33
C GLN A 53 21.43 -3.94 -3.55
N PRO A 54 22.08 -2.81 -3.90
CA PRO A 54 21.46 -1.49 -3.94
C PRO A 54 20.27 -1.44 -4.91
N PHE A 55 20.39 -2.10 -6.07
CA PHE A 55 19.32 -2.13 -7.07
C PHE A 55 18.05 -2.80 -6.52
N ARG A 56 18.19 -3.94 -5.84
CA ARG A 56 17.06 -4.63 -5.21
C ARG A 56 16.47 -3.80 -4.07
N PHE A 57 17.29 -3.16 -3.25
CA PHE A 57 16.83 -2.28 -2.18
C PHE A 57 15.92 -1.17 -2.72
N TRP A 58 16.35 -0.47 -3.77
CA TRP A 58 15.57 0.62 -4.36
C TRP A 58 14.33 0.12 -5.10
N LEU A 59 14.40 -1.04 -5.76
CA LEU A 59 13.24 -1.64 -6.42
C LEU A 59 12.15 -2.03 -5.42
N LEU A 60 12.53 -2.63 -4.28
CA LEU A 60 11.58 -2.93 -3.19
C LEU A 60 11.03 -1.65 -2.54
N THR A 61 11.86 -0.62 -2.42
CA THR A 61 11.44 0.71 -1.93
C THR A 61 10.39 1.33 -2.84
N LEU A 62 10.62 1.33 -4.16
CA LEU A 62 9.68 1.85 -5.14
C LEU A 62 8.37 1.06 -5.15
N LEU A 63 8.46 -0.27 -5.05
CA LEU A 63 7.28 -1.12 -4.95
C LEU A 63 6.45 -0.75 -3.71
N LEU A 64 7.05 -0.72 -2.51
CA LEU A 64 6.36 -0.36 -1.28
C LEU A 64 5.77 1.06 -1.32
N ALA A 65 6.51 2.01 -1.90
CA ALA A 65 6.04 3.39 -2.08
C ALA A 65 4.83 3.45 -3.01
N PHE A 66 4.83 2.67 -4.10
CA PHE A 66 3.68 2.56 -5.00
C PHE A 66 2.45 2.01 -4.27
N TRP A 67 2.59 0.93 -3.51
CA TRP A 67 1.49 0.38 -2.70
C TRP A 67 0.93 1.40 -1.69
N MET A 68 1.81 2.17 -1.05
CA MET A 68 1.42 3.23 -0.12
C MET A 68 0.63 4.34 -0.83
N ILE A 69 1.09 4.82 -1.98
CA ILE A 69 0.41 5.86 -2.75
C ILE A 69 -0.94 5.35 -3.27
N CYS A 70 -1.00 4.13 -3.79
CA CYS A 70 -2.25 3.53 -4.25
C CYS A 70 -3.27 3.35 -3.11
N GLY A 71 -2.83 2.89 -1.94
CA GLY A 71 -3.70 2.75 -0.77
C GLY A 71 -4.24 4.11 -0.30
N MET A 72 -3.41 5.15 -0.29
CA MET A 72 -3.85 6.51 0.02
C MET A 72 -4.81 7.07 -1.03
N ALA A 73 -4.53 6.89 -2.32
CA ALA A 73 -5.38 7.35 -3.40
C ALA A 73 -6.76 6.67 -3.38
N LEU A 74 -6.82 5.37 -3.06
CA LEU A 74 -8.08 4.65 -2.86
C LEU A 74 -8.86 5.19 -1.67
N CYS A 75 -8.20 5.48 -0.54
CA CYS A 75 -8.86 6.08 0.62
C CYS A 75 -9.44 7.45 0.30
N ILE A 76 -8.67 8.31 -0.36
CA ILE A 76 -9.10 9.65 -0.79
C ILE A 76 -10.25 9.52 -1.80
N GLY A 77 -10.15 8.62 -2.77
CA GLY A 77 -11.19 8.38 -3.77
C GLY A 77 -12.52 7.98 -3.15
N VAL A 78 -12.52 7.08 -2.17
CA VAL A 78 -13.76 6.66 -1.48
C VAL A 78 -14.29 7.74 -0.53
N LEU A 79 -13.41 8.49 0.15
CA LEU A 79 -13.83 9.58 1.03
C LEU A 79 -14.49 10.75 0.29
N PHE A 80 -13.92 11.15 -0.85
CA PHE A 80 -14.41 12.29 -1.63
C PHE A 80 -15.45 11.90 -2.69
N PHE A 81 -15.41 10.66 -3.18
CA PHE A 81 -16.36 10.13 -4.17
C PHE A 81 -16.95 8.79 -3.70
N PRO A 82 -17.76 8.78 -2.63
CA PRO A 82 -18.32 7.55 -2.06
C PRO A 82 -19.26 6.79 -3.02
N ASN A 83 -19.76 7.45 -4.06
CA ASN A 83 -20.60 6.86 -5.11
C ASN A 83 -19.85 6.69 -6.47
N GLY A 84 -18.55 6.97 -6.51
CA GLY A 84 -17.72 7.00 -7.72
C GLY A 84 -17.60 8.37 -8.38
N ILE A 85 -16.58 8.55 -9.24
CA ILE A 85 -16.29 9.81 -9.98
C ILE A 85 -17.24 10.00 -11.18
N ALA A 86 -18.20 9.07 -11.37
CA ALA A 86 -19.07 8.99 -12.55
C ALA A 86 -20.57 9.18 -12.25
N THR A 87 -20.92 9.76 -11.11
CA THR A 87 -22.29 10.18 -10.77
C THR A 87 -22.41 11.69 -10.70
#